data_AF-A0A924NWE8-F1
#
_entry.id   AF-A0A924NWE8-F1
#
_cell.length_a   1.000
_cell.length_b   1.000
_cell.length_c   1.000
_cell.angle_alpha   90.00
_cell.angle_beta   90.00
_cell.angle_gamma   90.00
#
_symmetry.space_group_name_H-M   'P 1'
#
loop_
_entity.id
_entity.type
_entity.pdbx_description
1 polymer ?
#
loop_
_entity_poly.entity_id
_entity_poly.type
_entity_poly.pdbx_seq_one_letter_code
_entity_poly.pdbx_strand_id
1 'polypeptide(L)'
;MKLLIHALVLASTCAVTAANASIIIVTPASTGPGLNKWQVANIAGGATAAITTTNPRDGGGSVEMSMSTNGGKADYVYTWGYDASRTLGNLNTLSYDWFRSVSSSMAAHFHPAFRLRYDADGNSATTGDTGYLIYENIYNGNNVVEGVWRTDNILGANFWMRQFSPTNNVENYETTLQEWMTGPRPGAPADALSANTAILGMEFGIGSGWGSGTFNGFVDNVTLGFGNNITTFNFEAVSPATVPEPGSMALLALGAFGFVAARRRKQM
;
A
#
# COMPACT_ATOMS: atom_id res chain seq x y z
N MET A 1 49.62 -22.64 -44.23
CA MET A 1 49.45 -21.35 -43.51
C MET A 1 48.03 -20.84 -43.74
N LYS A 2 47.12 -21.04 -42.77
CA LYS A 2 45.90 -20.25 -42.52
C LYS A 2 45.23 -20.83 -41.27
N LEU A 3 45.45 -20.16 -40.13
CA LEU A 3 44.73 -20.39 -38.89
C LEU A 3 43.26 -20.00 -39.07
N LEU A 4 42.31 -20.86 -38.67
CA LEU A 4 40.94 -20.43 -38.36
C LEU A 4 40.74 -20.50 -36.85
N ILE A 5 40.73 -19.33 -36.23
CA ILE A 5 40.39 -19.11 -34.83
C ILE A 5 38.86 -19.17 -34.72
N HIS A 6 38.34 -20.16 -33.98
CA HIS A 6 36.93 -20.19 -33.57
C HIS A 6 36.79 -19.34 -32.30
N ALA A 7 36.15 -18.17 -32.42
CA ALA A 7 35.73 -17.38 -31.26
C ALA A 7 34.38 -17.92 -30.77
N LEU A 8 34.39 -18.59 -29.61
CA LEU A 8 33.17 -18.95 -28.89
C LEU A 8 32.73 -17.73 -28.08
N VAL A 9 31.66 -17.06 -28.51
CA VAL A 9 31.01 -16.01 -27.72
C VAL A 9 30.09 -16.69 -26.72
N LEU A 10 30.49 -16.72 -25.45
CA LEU A 10 29.62 -17.14 -24.35
C LEU A 10 28.73 -15.95 -23.98
N ALA A 11 27.47 -15.98 -24.42
CA ALA A 11 26.47 -15.00 -24.00
C ALA A 11 25.96 -15.40 -22.60
N SER A 12 26.51 -14.76 -21.56
CA SER A 12 26.01 -14.85 -20.19
C SER A 12 24.66 -14.14 -20.12
N THR A 13 23.55 -14.88 -20.20
CA THR A 13 22.23 -14.32 -19.90
C THR A 13 22.10 -14.13 -18.39
N CYS A 14 22.29 -12.91 -17.90
CA CYS A 14 21.78 -12.52 -16.59
C CYS A 14 20.25 -12.58 -16.65
N ALA A 15 19.66 -13.61 -16.04
CA ALA A 15 18.23 -13.67 -15.81
C ALA A 15 17.88 -12.62 -14.74
N VAL A 16 17.47 -11.43 -15.16
CA VAL A 16 16.83 -10.47 -14.27
C VAL A 16 15.43 -11.02 -14.01
N THR A 17 15.17 -11.52 -12.80
CA THR A 17 13.81 -11.87 -12.39
C THR A 17 13.01 -10.57 -12.27
N ALA A 18 12.05 -10.37 -13.16
CA ALA A 18 11.16 -9.21 -13.10
C ALA A 18 10.28 -9.28 -11.84
N ALA A 19 9.99 -8.12 -11.24
CA ALA A 19 9.01 -8.02 -10.17
C ALA A 19 7.61 -8.34 -10.72
N ASN A 20 6.87 -9.18 -10.02
CA ASN A 20 5.45 -9.44 -10.23
C ASN A 20 4.65 -8.29 -9.61
N ALA A 21 4.36 -7.25 -10.39
CA ALA A 21 3.48 -6.18 -10.00
C ALA A 21 2.02 -6.50 -10.39
N SER A 22 1.09 -6.38 -9.44
CA SER A 22 -0.34 -6.57 -9.68
C SER A 22 -1.14 -5.37 -9.15
N ILE A 23 -2.14 -4.95 -9.91
CA ILE A 23 -3.15 -3.98 -9.46
C ILE A 23 -4.41 -4.76 -9.09
N ILE A 24 -4.90 -4.56 -7.87
CA ILE A 24 -6.16 -5.11 -7.38
C ILE A 24 -7.16 -3.97 -7.27
N ILE A 25 -8.26 -4.09 -8.01
CA ILE A 25 -9.39 -3.17 -7.88
C ILE A 25 -10.24 -3.58 -6.68
N VAL A 26 -10.36 -2.68 -5.72
CA VAL A 26 -11.16 -2.86 -4.51
C VAL A 26 -12.46 -2.09 -4.67
N THR A 27 -13.58 -2.77 -4.56
CA THR A 27 -14.92 -2.16 -4.63
C THR A 27 -15.69 -2.43 -3.34
N PRO A 28 -16.78 -1.71 -3.06
CA PRO A 28 -17.65 -2.04 -1.93
C PRO A 28 -18.06 -3.52 -1.91
N ALA A 29 -18.30 -4.12 -3.07
CA ALA A 29 -18.68 -5.54 -3.20
C ALA A 29 -17.56 -6.52 -2.85
N SER A 30 -16.29 -6.13 -2.92
CA SER A 30 -15.13 -6.95 -2.54
C SER A 30 -14.66 -6.70 -1.10
N THR A 31 -15.34 -5.82 -0.36
CA THR A 31 -15.01 -5.48 1.03
C THR A 31 -15.81 -6.31 2.02
N GLY A 32 -15.33 -6.40 3.26
CA GLY A 32 -16.02 -7.07 4.36
C GLY A 32 -15.10 -7.80 5.31
N PRO A 33 -15.65 -8.43 6.37
CA PRO A 33 -14.84 -9.08 7.38
C PRO A 33 -14.10 -10.31 6.82
N GLY A 34 -12.87 -10.49 7.29
CA GLY A 34 -12.04 -11.66 6.99
C GLY A 34 -10.62 -11.30 6.60
N LEU A 35 -9.79 -12.33 6.43
CA LEU A 35 -8.45 -12.18 5.87
C LEU A 35 -8.53 -11.89 4.37
N ASN A 36 -7.55 -11.15 3.88
CA ASN A 36 -7.40 -10.73 2.50
C ASN A 36 -8.63 -9.95 1.96
N LYS A 37 -9.27 -9.17 2.84
CA LYS A 37 -10.36 -8.27 2.50
C LYS A 37 -10.14 -6.92 3.15
N TRP A 38 -10.42 -5.87 2.38
CA TRP A 38 -10.50 -4.52 2.94
C TRP A 38 -11.79 -4.39 3.73
N GLN A 39 -11.72 -3.74 4.88
CA GLN A 39 -12.88 -3.46 5.72
C GLN A 39 -12.69 -2.19 6.53
N VAL A 40 -13.81 -1.57 6.85
CA VAL A 40 -13.87 -0.50 7.84
C VAL A 40 -13.61 -1.08 9.24
N ALA A 41 -12.80 -0.40 10.05
CA ALA A 41 -12.48 -0.79 11.42
C ALA A 41 -12.42 0.41 12.35
N ASN A 42 -12.48 0.14 13.66
CA ASN A 42 -12.27 1.13 14.74
C ASN A 42 -13.10 2.43 14.61
N ILE A 43 -14.33 2.32 14.11
CA ILE A 43 -15.24 3.46 13.98
C ILE A 43 -15.69 3.96 15.36
N ALA A 44 -15.43 5.23 15.64
CA ALA A 44 -15.88 5.91 16.85
C ALA A 44 -16.12 7.41 16.61
N GLY A 45 -16.85 8.05 17.53
CA GLY A 45 -17.00 9.52 17.56
C GLY A 45 -17.57 10.13 16.27
N GLY A 46 -18.56 9.47 15.66
CA GLY A 46 -19.24 9.96 14.46
C GLY A 46 -18.37 10.03 13.19
N ALA A 47 -17.18 9.42 13.21
CA ALA A 47 -16.33 9.30 12.02
C ALA A 47 -16.87 8.22 11.07
N THR A 48 -16.52 8.35 9.79
CA THR A 48 -16.90 7.39 8.74
C THR A 48 -15.73 7.08 7.83
N ALA A 49 -15.78 5.91 7.19
CA ALA A 49 -14.88 5.52 6.11
C ALA A 49 -15.66 4.70 5.08
N ALA A 50 -15.55 5.02 3.78
CA ALA A 50 -16.19 4.28 2.70
C ALA A 50 -15.51 4.56 1.37
N ILE A 51 -15.64 3.65 0.40
CA ILE A 51 -15.27 3.93 -0.99
C ILE A 51 -16.38 4.80 -1.60
N THR A 52 -16.03 5.98 -2.11
CA THR A 52 -16.99 6.95 -2.67
C THR A 52 -16.52 7.50 -4.01
N THR A 53 -17.40 8.21 -4.71
CA THR A 53 -17.09 8.94 -5.95
C THR A 53 -16.78 10.42 -5.71
N THR A 54 -16.67 10.86 -4.45
CA THR A 54 -16.64 12.29 -4.08
C THR A 54 -15.37 12.98 -4.58
N ASN A 55 -14.23 12.29 -4.51
CA ASN A 55 -12.94 12.80 -4.96
C ASN A 55 -12.09 11.63 -5.46
N PRO A 56 -12.26 11.15 -6.70
CA PRO A 56 -11.46 10.04 -7.23
C PRO A 56 -10.01 10.45 -7.48
N ARG A 57 -9.08 9.49 -7.46
CA ARG A 57 -7.66 9.71 -7.77
C ARG A 57 -7.25 9.03 -9.07
N ASP A 58 -7.39 7.72 -9.16
CA ASP A 58 -7.06 6.94 -10.37
C ASP A 58 -8.24 6.07 -10.80
N GLY A 59 -9.26 6.71 -11.36
CA GLY A 59 -10.47 6.06 -11.86
C GLY A 59 -11.74 6.71 -11.34
N GLY A 60 -12.68 5.90 -10.86
CA GLY A 60 -14.03 6.30 -10.46
C GLY A 60 -14.27 6.39 -8.96
N GLY A 61 -13.29 6.03 -8.12
CA GLY A 61 -13.43 6.10 -6.66
C GLY A 61 -12.16 6.46 -5.90
N SER A 62 -12.33 6.53 -4.58
CA SER A 62 -11.26 6.50 -3.56
C SER A 62 -11.90 6.20 -2.20
N VAL A 63 -11.11 5.86 -1.18
CA VAL A 63 -11.64 5.73 0.19
C VAL A 63 -11.75 7.11 0.81
N GLU A 64 -12.97 7.59 1.03
CA GLU A 64 -13.29 8.80 1.80
C GLU A 64 -13.33 8.49 3.29
N MET A 65 -12.68 9.33 4.08
CA MET A 65 -12.67 9.25 5.53
C MET A 65 -13.01 10.61 6.12
N SER A 66 -14.04 10.66 6.96
CA SER A 66 -14.50 11.91 7.56
C SER A 66 -14.68 11.81 9.06
N MET A 67 -14.49 12.94 9.72
CA MET A 67 -14.76 13.13 11.15
C MET A 67 -15.45 14.48 11.33
N SER A 68 -16.62 14.45 11.97
CA SER A 68 -17.46 15.62 12.22
C SER A 68 -17.38 16.13 13.66
N THR A 69 -16.83 15.33 14.58
CA THR A 69 -16.72 15.69 16.00
C THR A 69 -15.33 15.37 16.56
N ASN A 70 -14.96 16.04 17.64
CA ASN A 70 -13.67 15.84 18.32
C ASN A 70 -13.48 14.38 18.74
N GLY A 71 -12.29 13.83 18.51
CA GLY A 71 -11.93 12.48 18.93
C GLY A 71 -12.58 11.34 18.14
N GLY A 72 -13.19 11.63 16.98
CA GLY A 72 -13.62 10.59 16.05
C GLY A 72 -12.45 9.75 15.54
N LYS A 73 -12.75 8.49 15.21
CA LYS A 73 -11.77 7.53 14.71
C LYS A 73 -12.40 6.71 13.60
N ALA A 74 -11.67 6.52 12.53
CA ALA A 74 -12.04 5.59 11.47
C ALA A 74 -10.79 5.03 10.82
N ASP A 75 -10.76 3.72 10.65
CA ASP A 75 -9.67 3.02 9.98
C ASP A 75 -10.23 2.19 8.81
N TYR A 76 -9.40 1.98 7.80
CA TYR A 76 -9.63 1.05 6.71
C TYR A 76 -8.48 0.05 6.70
N VAL A 77 -8.81 -1.23 6.90
CA VAL A 77 -7.86 -2.28 7.26
C VAL A 77 -7.85 -3.38 6.22
N TYR A 78 -6.66 -3.90 5.92
CA TYR A 78 -6.44 -5.12 5.16
C TYR A 78 -5.47 -6.03 5.91
N THR A 79 -5.99 -7.12 6.49
CA THR A 79 -5.17 -8.12 7.19
C THR A 79 -5.08 -9.39 6.37
N TRP A 80 -3.90 -10.01 6.35
CA TRP A 80 -3.68 -11.31 5.70
C TRP A 80 -3.22 -12.39 6.68
N GLY A 81 -2.85 -12.00 7.92
CA GLY A 81 -2.37 -12.92 8.95
C GLY A 81 -0.89 -13.25 8.78
N TYR A 82 -0.45 -14.36 9.36
CA TYR A 82 0.95 -14.77 9.29
C TYR A 82 1.30 -15.35 7.91
N ASP A 83 2.39 -14.86 7.33
CA ASP A 83 3.02 -15.38 6.11
C ASP A 83 4.52 -15.19 6.25
N ALA A 84 5.28 -16.28 6.21
CA ALA A 84 6.73 -16.29 6.43
C ALA A 84 7.51 -15.46 5.37
N SER A 85 6.88 -15.12 4.24
CA SER A 85 7.47 -14.26 3.21
C SER A 85 7.18 -12.77 3.40
N ARG A 86 6.23 -12.41 4.27
CA ARG A 86 5.78 -11.03 4.48
C ARG A 86 6.38 -10.45 5.75
N THR A 87 7.70 -10.35 5.79
CA THR A 87 8.45 -9.82 6.93
C THR A 87 8.92 -8.39 6.67
N LEU A 88 9.26 -7.69 7.76
CA LEU A 88 9.86 -6.36 7.67
C LEU A 88 11.15 -6.36 6.85
N GLY A 89 11.97 -7.42 6.95
CA GLY A 89 13.20 -7.60 6.18
C GLY A 89 13.00 -7.87 4.68
N ASN A 90 11.81 -8.31 4.28
CA ASN A 90 11.47 -8.54 2.87
C ASN A 90 10.63 -7.39 2.26
N LEU A 91 10.14 -6.46 3.07
CA LEU A 91 9.38 -5.29 2.62
C LEU A 91 10.29 -4.35 1.83
N ASN A 92 9.98 -4.12 0.56
CA ASN A 92 10.82 -3.32 -0.34
C ASN A 92 10.06 -2.29 -1.17
N THR A 93 8.74 -2.24 -1.03
CA THR A 93 7.88 -1.24 -1.65
C THR A 93 6.82 -0.85 -0.64
N LEU A 94 6.63 0.45 -0.41
CA LEU A 94 5.56 0.96 0.44
C LEU A 94 5.21 2.40 0.05
N SER A 95 4.02 2.60 -0.49
CA SER A 95 3.52 3.94 -0.85
C SER A 95 1.99 3.98 -0.83
N TYR A 96 1.44 5.18 -0.80
CA TYR A 96 0.00 5.38 -0.95
C TYR A 96 -0.29 6.78 -1.45
N ASP A 97 -1.45 6.92 -2.10
CA ASP A 97 -1.98 8.22 -2.46
C ASP A 97 -2.92 8.70 -1.36
N TRP A 98 -2.82 9.98 -1.00
CA TRP A 98 -3.74 10.59 -0.05
C TRP A 98 -4.07 12.02 -0.41
N PHE A 99 -5.21 12.48 0.11
CA PHE A 99 -5.71 13.83 -0.06
C PHE A 99 -6.29 14.33 1.25
N ARG A 100 -6.07 15.61 1.54
CA ARG A 100 -6.76 16.33 2.60
C ARG A 100 -7.61 17.44 2.00
N SER A 101 -8.90 17.46 2.34
CA SER A 101 -9.83 18.49 1.86
C SER A 101 -9.55 19.84 2.48
N VAL A 102 -9.72 20.90 1.68
CA VAL A 102 -9.75 22.31 2.11
C VAL A 102 -10.92 22.62 3.07
N SER A 103 -11.91 21.71 3.16
CA SER A 103 -13.00 21.80 4.13
C SER A 103 -12.62 21.29 5.52
N SER A 104 -11.42 20.74 5.70
CA SER A 104 -10.93 20.30 6.99
C SER A 104 -10.58 21.52 7.85
N SER A 105 -11.01 21.52 9.11
CA SER A 105 -10.74 22.62 10.05
C SER A 105 -9.72 22.28 11.13
N MET A 106 -9.28 21.02 11.19
CA MET A 106 -8.24 20.59 12.13
C MET A 106 -6.85 21.15 11.79
N ALA A 107 -5.91 21.02 12.72
CA ALA A 107 -4.53 21.46 12.54
C ALA A 107 -3.91 20.91 11.23
N ALA A 108 -3.16 21.76 10.53
CA ALA A 108 -2.71 21.52 9.15
C ALA A 108 -1.90 20.23 8.96
N HIS A 109 -1.22 19.73 10.00
CA HIS A 109 -0.36 18.56 9.91
C HIS A 109 -1.09 17.21 9.84
N PHE A 110 -2.40 17.16 10.14
CA PHE A 110 -3.18 15.93 10.05
C PHE A 110 -3.42 15.52 8.59
N HIS A 111 -3.27 14.23 8.31
CA HIS A 111 -3.53 13.56 7.03
C HIS A 111 -3.83 12.08 7.35
N PRO A 112 -4.40 11.28 6.43
CA PRO A 112 -4.64 9.86 6.70
C PRO A 112 -3.31 9.15 7.03
N ALA A 113 -3.18 8.71 8.28
CA ALA A 113 -1.97 8.03 8.75
C ALA A 113 -1.92 6.61 8.18
N PHE A 114 -0.73 6.09 7.92
CA PHE A 114 -0.53 4.72 7.45
C PHE A 114 0.06 3.85 8.56
N ARG A 115 -0.37 2.60 8.67
CA ARG A 115 0.06 1.68 9.73
C ARG A 115 0.35 0.30 9.17
N LEU A 116 1.46 -0.29 9.61
CA LEU A 116 1.78 -1.70 9.41
C LEU A 116 1.50 -2.44 10.70
N ARG A 117 0.68 -3.49 10.64
CA ARG A 117 0.47 -4.39 11.77
C ARG A 117 1.59 -5.40 11.83
N TYR A 118 2.27 -5.49 12.97
CA TYR A 118 3.39 -6.41 13.16
C TYR A 118 3.11 -7.47 14.21
N ASP A 119 3.94 -8.50 14.15
CA ASP A 119 4.20 -9.54 15.15
C ASP A 119 5.73 -9.58 15.33
N ALA A 120 6.21 -9.25 16.53
CA ALA A 120 7.58 -8.79 16.74
C ALA A 120 8.60 -9.89 16.49
N ASP A 121 8.38 -11.08 17.04
CA ASP A 121 9.29 -12.21 16.89
C ASP A 121 9.04 -13.04 15.62
N GLY A 122 7.92 -12.79 14.91
CA GLY A 122 7.58 -13.48 13.68
C GLY A 122 7.16 -14.93 13.93
N ASN A 123 6.61 -15.23 15.10
CA ASN A 123 6.14 -16.55 15.48
C ASN A 123 4.63 -16.52 15.73
N SER A 124 3.85 -17.10 14.81
CA SER A 124 2.39 -17.14 14.91
C SER A 124 1.83 -17.86 16.16
N ALA A 125 2.66 -18.57 16.93
CA ALA A 125 2.26 -19.20 18.19
C ALA A 125 2.27 -18.23 19.39
N THR A 126 2.98 -17.11 19.27
CA THR A 126 2.98 -15.99 20.21
C THR A 126 2.09 -14.89 19.65
N THR A 127 1.24 -14.29 20.50
CA THR A 127 0.33 -13.21 20.07
C THR A 127 0.42 -12.00 20.98
N GLY A 128 1.30 -12.06 21.98
CA GLY A 128 1.46 -11.06 23.04
C GLY A 128 2.39 -9.90 22.67
N ASP A 129 2.90 -9.90 21.45
CA ASP A 129 3.98 -9.06 20.93
C ASP A 129 3.60 -8.47 19.56
N THR A 130 2.32 -8.13 19.42
CA THR A 130 1.78 -7.47 18.23
C THR A 130 1.56 -5.98 18.46
N GLY A 131 1.61 -5.22 17.38
CA GLY A 131 1.40 -3.78 17.42
C GLY A 131 1.32 -3.13 16.05
N TYR A 132 1.51 -1.81 16.03
CA TYR A 132 1.60 -1.01 14.82
C TYR A 132 2.93 -0.28 14.72
N LEU A 133 3.49 -0.26 13.51
CA LEU A 133 4.41 0.79 13.06
C LEU A 133 3.59 1.83 12.31
N ILE A 134 3.66 3.10 12.72
CA ILE A 134 2.75 4.16 12.31
C ILE A 134 3.53 5.28 11.64
N TYR A 135 3.20 5.52 10.37
CA TYR A 135 3.67 6.67 9.60
C TYR A 135 2.69 7.83 9.76
N GLU A 136 3.23 8.98 10.13
CA GLU A 136 2.56 10.25 10.03
C GLU A 136 3.51 11.30 9.44
N ASN A 137 3.00 12.06 8.48
CA ASN A 137 3.74 13.06 7.75
C ASN A 137 4.42 14.14 8.62
N ILE A 138 3.81 14.49 9.76
CA ILE A 138 4.37 15.49 10.69
C ILE A 138 5.76 15.12 11.22
N TYR A 139 6.05 13.81 11.36
CA TYR A 139 7.34 13.30 11.83
C TYR A 139 8.35 13.08 10.71
N ASN A 140 7.97 13.45 9.48
CA ASN A 140 8.73 13.22 8.27
C ASN A 140 9.06 14.53 7.52
N GLY A 141 8.80 15.68 8.16
CA GLY A 141 9.19 16.99 7.65
C GLY A 141 8.43 17.44 6.40
N ASN A 142 7.41 16.71 5.93
CA ASN A 142 6.64 17.15 4.77
C ASN A 142 5.42 17.96 5.21
N ASN A 143 5.21 19.05 4.49
CA ASN A 143 4.02 19.88 4.66
C ASN A 143 2.82 19.18 4.07
N VAL A 144 1.72 19.14 4.83
CA VAL A 144 0.42 18.75 4.30
C VAL A 144 -0.18 19.95 3.56
N VAL A 145 -0.40 19.81 2.26
CA VAL A 145 -1.12 20.82 1.45
C VAL A 145 -2.51 20.30 1.17
N GLU A 146 -3.51 21.12 1.47
CA GLU A 146 -4.91 20.80 1.27
C GLU A 146 -5.31 20.96 -0.20
N GLY A 147 -6.36 20.25 -0.61
CA GLY A 147 -6.94 20.40 -1.95
C GLY A 147 -6.14 19.75 -3.08
N VAL A 148 -5.08 19.01 -2.77
CA VAL A 148 -4.25 18.32 -3.76
C VAL A 148 -3.99 16.87 -3.36
N TRP A 149 -4.02 15.99 -4.36
CA TRP A 149 -3.61 14.60 -4.19
C TRP A 149 -2.08 14.52 -4.09
N ARG A 150 -1.62 13.67 -3.17
CA ARG A 150 -0.20 13.38 -2.95
C ARG A 150 0.06 11.90 -3.05
N THR A 151 1.27 11.58 -3.49
CA THR A 151 1.80 10.22 -3.54
C THR A 151 3.04 10.20 -2.66
N ASP A 152 2.99 9.48 -1.55
CA ASP A 152 4.13 9.37 -0.64
C ASP A 152 4.71 7.96 -0.72
N ASN A 153 6.00 7.86 -1.09
CA ASN A 153 6.79 6.66 -0.84
C ASN A 153 7.31 6.73 0.59
N ILE A 154 6.80 5.83 1.43
CA ILE A 154 7.04 5.84 2.87
C ILE A 154 7.97 4.72 3.32
N LEU A 155 8.58 3.96 2.41
CA LEU A 155 9.47 2.85 2.77
C LEU A 155 10.69 3.33 3.62
N GLY A 156 11.25 4.48 3.25
CA GLY A 156 12.38 5.11 3.95
C GLY A 156 11.96 6.15 5.00
N ALA A 157 10.67 6.26 5.30
CA ALA A 157 10.15 7.25 6.25
C ALA A 157 10.36 6.81 7.71
N ASN A 158 10.15 7.76 8.62
CA ASN A 158 10.06 7.53 10.06
C ASN A 158 8.68 6.98 10.45
N PHE A 159 8.71 5.99 11.34
CA PHE A 159 7.55 5.34 11.95
C PHE A 159 7.71 5.31 13.45
N TRP A 160 6.65 5.64 14.18
CA TRP A 160 6.58 5.39 15.62
C TRP A 160 5.83 4.08 15.91
N MET A 161 5.99 3.55 17.12
CA MET A 161 5.43 2.24 17.47
C MET A 161 4.28 2.36 18.46
N ARG A 162 3.23 1.58 18.25
CA ARG A 162 2.21 1.29 19.25
C ARG A 162 2.21 -0.20 19.56
N GLN A 163 2.47 -0.55 20.80
CA GLN A 163 2.37 -1.92 21.32
C GLN A 163 0.93 -2.20 21.73
N PHE A 164 0.42 -3.40 21.45
CA PHE A 164 -0.87 -3.85 21.99
C PHE A 164 -0.72 -4.57 23.33
N SER A 165 0.47 -5.06 23.64
CA SER A 165 0.78 -5.70 24.91
C SER A 165 2.26 -5.45 25.24
N PRO A 166 2.57 -4.65 26.29
CA PRO A 166 1.63 -3.82 27.04
C PRO A 166 1.02 -2.74 26.12
N THR A 167 -0.25 -2.36 26.33
CA THR A 167 -0.86 -1.26 25.56
C THR A 167 -0.08 0.03 25.81
N ASN A 168 0.78 0.41 24.86
CA ASN A 168 1.72 1.51 25.05
C ASN A 168 2.04 2.19 23.72
N ASN A 169 2.23 3.51 23.77
CA ASN A 169 2.79 4.26 22.64
C ASN A 169 4.28 4.46 22.91
N VAL A 170 5.10 4.07 21.94
CA VAL A 170 6.54 4.30 21.93
C VAL A 170 6.77 5.59 21.16
N GLU A 171 6.93 6.68 21.90
CA GLU A 171 7.08 8.05 21.38
C GLU A 171 8.48 8.30 20.80
N ASN A 172 8.88 7.49 19.82
CA ASN A 172 10.09 7.67 19.04
C ASN A 172 9.71 7.94 17.58
N TYR A 173 9.87 9.19 17.16
CA TYR A 173 9.35 9.70 15.89
C TYR A 173 10.43 9.87 14.80
N GLU A 174 11.69 9.56 15.10
CA GLU A 174 12.85 9.80 14.22
C GLU A 174 13.48 8.49 13.74
N THR A 175 12.62 7.52 13.45
CA THR A 175 12.97 6.11 13.51
C THR A 175 12.44 5.40 12.28
N THR A 176 13.32 5.05 11.35
CA THR A 176 12.97 4.37 10.10
C THR A 176 12.62 2.89 10.30
N LEU A 177 11.93 2.30 9.33
CA LEU A 177 11.73 0.84 9.28
C LEU A 177 13.06 0.07 9.31
N GLN A 178 14.10 0.60 8.65
CA GLN A 178 15.41 -0.02 8.63
C GLN A 178 16.02 -0.12 10.02
N GLU A 179 16.00 0.97 10.81
CA GLU A 179 16.60 0.88 12.14
C GLU A 179 15.68 0.23 13.17
N TRP A 180 14.36 0.14 12.93
CA TRP A 180 13.48 -0.76 13.71
C TRP A 180 13.92 -2.22 13.61
N MET A 181 14.38 -2.68 12.44
CA MET A 181 14.88 -4.06 12.26
C MET A 181 16.18 -4.37 13.01
N THR A 182 16.85 -3.37 13.59
CA THR A 182 18.15 -3.57 14.25
C THR A 182 18.05 -3.94 15.72
N GLY A 183 16.83 -4.13 16.24
CA GLY A 183 16.58 -4.58 17.60
C GLY A 183 16.02 -3.47 18.51
N PRO A 184 16.21 -3.60 19.84
CA PRO A 184 15.64 -2.67 20.82
C PRO A 184 16.14 -1.24 20.61
N ARG A 185 15.23 -0.25 20.62
CA ARG A 185 15.62 1.17 20.56
C ARG A 185 15.87 1.75 21.96
N PRO A 186 16.96 2.52 22.16
CA PRO A 186 17.19 3.24 23.42
C PRO A 186 16.09 4.29 23.65
N GLY A 187 15.55 4.39 24.87
CA GLY A 187 14.70 5.51 25.31
C GLY A 187 13.23 5.22 25.59
N ALA A 188 12.72 4.01 25.31
CA ALA A 188 11.36 3.59 25.65
C ALA A 188 11.24 2.04 25.70
N PRO A 189 10.24 1.48 26.41
CA PRO A 189 9.99 0.03 26.42
C PRO A 189 9.36 -0.40 25.09
N ALA A 190 10.13 -0.43 24.01
CA ALA A 190 9.70 -0.84 22.68
C ALA A 190 9.84 -2.35 22.45
N ASP A 191 9.03 -2.92 21.56
CA ASP A 191 9.23 -4.28 21.10
C ASP A 191 10.54 -4.38 20.31
N ALA A 192 11.27 -5.47 20.51
CA ALA A 192 12.49 -5.75 19.77
C ALA A 192 12.12 -6.31 18.39
N LEU A 193 12.10 -5.44 17.37
CA LEU A 193 11.83 -5.86 16.00
C LEU A 193 13.12 -6.36 15.30
N SER A 194 12.94 -7.13 14.24
CA SER A 194 14.01 -7.69 13.44
C SER A 194 13.61 -7.82 11.97
N ALA A 195 14.53 -8.28 11.12
CA ALA A 195 14.21 -8.65 9.74
C ALA A 195 13.16 -9.77 9.64
N ASN A 196 12.98 -10.57 10.70
CA ASN A 196 12.00 -11.66 10.77
C ASN A 196 10.63 -11.23 11.31
N THR A 197 10.49 -10.00 11.83
CA THR A 197 9.21 -9.44 12.28
C THR A 197 8.18 -9.60 11.17
N ALA A 198 7.09 -10.31 11.46
CA ALA A 198 6.06 -10.58 10.49
C ALA A 198 5.13 -9.37 10.37
N ILE A 199 4.82 -8.98 9.13
CA ILE A 199 3.80 -7.98 8.85
C ILE A 199 2.50 -8.74 8.59
N LEU A 200 1.49 -8.49 9.42
CA LEU A 200 0.22 -9.21 9.42
C LEU A 200 -0.87 -8.52 8.58
N GLY A 201 -0.64 -7.26 8.24
CA GLY A 201 -1.62 -6.41 7.59
C GLY A 201 -1.16 -4.97 7.49
N MET A 202 -2.01 -4.17 6.85
CA MET A 202 -1.86 -2.74 6.78
C MET A 202 -3.20 -2.05 7.05
N GLU A 203 -3.10 -0.78 7.41
CA GLU A 203 -4.22 0.06 7.76
C GLU A 203 -3.89 1.49 7.38
N PHE A 204 -4.89 2.24 6.95
CA PHE A 204 -4.82 3.68 6.96
C PHE A 204 -6.03 4.26 7.67
N GLY A 205 -5.86 5.43 8.29
CA GLY A 205 -6.99 6.06 8.94
C GLY A 205 -6.71 7.31 9.72
N ILE A 206 -7.78 7.82 10.29
CA ILE A 206 -7.78 9.01 11.12
C ILE A 206 -7.73 8.59 12.60
N GLY A 207 -6.76 9.14 13.32
CA GLY A 207 -6.41 8.68 14.67
C GLY A 207 -7.26 9.28 15.79
N SER A 208 -7.37 8.56 16.90
CA SER A 208 -7.87 9.11 18.16
C SER A 208 -6.84 10.05 18.78
N GLY A 209 -7.26 11.24 19.21
CA GLY A 209 -6.35 12.27 19.75
C GLY A 209 -6.13 13.45 18.81
N TRP A 210 -6.72 13.39 17.61
CA TRP A 210 -6.88 14.54 16.75
C TRP A 210 -7.83 15.52 17.46
N GLY A 211 -7.34 16.75 17.70
CA GLY A 211 -8.01 17.74 18.53
C GLY A 211 -9.33 18.26 17.96
N SER A 212 -9.76 19.43 18.40
CA SER A 212 -11.04 19.99 17.95
C SER A 212 -11.03 20.32 16.46
N GLY A 213 -12.08 19.92 15.74
CA GLY A 213 -12.33 20.30 14.37
C GLY A 213 -12.95 19.16 13.57
N THR A 214 -13.05 19.39 12.27
CA THR A 214 -13.54 18.44 11.28
C THR A 214 -12.41 18.03 10.35
N PHE A 215 -12.47 16.80 9.88
CA PHE A 215 -11.54 16.29 8.88
C PHE A 215 -12.32 15.63 7.75
N ASN A 216 -11.90 15.90 6.53
CA ASN A 216 -12.26 15.09 5.38
C ASN A 216 -11.00 14.80 4.56
N GLY A 217 -10.74 13.53 4.31
CA GLY A 217 -9.58 13.08 3.56
C GLY A 217 -9.89 11.85 2.73
N PHE A 218 -9.02 11.57 1.78
CA PHE A 218 -9.18 10.45 0.86
C PHE A 218 -7.87 9.66 0.75
N VAL A 219 -7.97 8.37 0.46
CA VAL A 219 -6.85 7.47 0.21
C VAL A 219 -7.10 6.64 -1.04
N ASP A 220 -6.07 6.44 -1.85
CA ASP A 220 -6.09 5.55 -3.01
C ASP A 220 -4.70 4.94 -3.28
N ASN A 221 -4.60 4.05 -4.28
CA ASN A 221 -3.34 3.49 -4.81
C ASN A 221 -2.36 2.98 -3.72
N VAL A 222 -2.88 2.27 -2.72
CA VAL A 222 -2.08 1.72 -1.63
C VAL A 222 -1.20 0.60 -2.17
N THR A 223 0.11 0.80 -2.15
CA THR A 223 1.08 -0.12 -2.72
C THR A 223 2.00 -0.67 -1.63
N LEU A 224 2.12 -1.99 -1.58
CA LEU A 224 3.15 -2.66 -0.79
C LEU A 224 3.83 -3.76 -1.59
N GLY A 225 5.07 -4.10 -1.24
CA GLY A 225 5.80 -5.17 -1.90
C GLY A 225 6.74 -5.92 -0.97
N PHE A 226 6.73 -7.24 -1.11
CA PHE A 226 7.63 -8.15 -0.40
C PHE A 226 8.44 -8.95 -1.44
N GLY A 227 9.75 -8.68 -1.49
CA GLY A 227 10.64 -9.25 -2.51
C GLY A 227 10.14 -8.94 -3.93
N ASN A 228 9.91 -9.97 -4.73
CA ASN A 228 9.45 -9.77 -6.11
C ASN A 228 7.95 -9.53 -6.25
N ASN A 229 7.15 -9.61 -5.18
CA ASN A 229 5.71 -9.44 -5.26
C ASN A 229 5.32 -8.02 -4.84
N ILE A 230 4.78 -7.23 -5.76
CA ILE A 230 4.31 -5.86 -5.51
C ILE A 230 2.81 -5.85 -5.80
N THR A 231 2.03 -5.30 -4.88
CA THR A 231 0.58 -5.18 -5.03
C THR A 231 0.16 -3.75 -4.79
N THR A 232 -0.59 -3.18 -5.74
CA THR A 232 -1.28 -1.90 -5.60
C THR A 232 -2.77 -2.15 -5.47
N PHE A 233 -3.39 -1.60 -4.44
CA PHE A 233 -4.84 -1.57 -4.27
C PHE A 233 -5.37 -0.22 -4.72
N ASN A 234 -6.17 -0.23 -5.79
CA ASN A 234 -6.89 0.94 -6.30
C ASN A 234 -8.37 0.80 -5.90
N PHE A 235 -8.95 1.83 -5.29
CA PHE A 235 -10.29 1.79 -4.72
C PHE A 235 -11.33 2.43 -5.63
N GLU A 236 -12.31 1.63 -6.06
CA GLU A 236 -13.29 2.01 -7.06
C GLU A 236 -14.71 1.87 -6.53
N ALA A 237 -15.54 2.90 -6.71
CA ALA A 237 -16.93 2.87 -6.27
C ALA A 237 -17.75 1.81 -7.02
N VAL A 238 -17.34 1.47 -8.25
CA VAL A 238 -17.93 0.44 -9.11
C VAL A 238 -16.81 -0.33 -9.80
N SER A 239 -16.98 -1.63 -10.01
CA SER A 239 -16.01 -2.38 -10.83
C SER A 239 -15.93 -1.74 -12.21
N PRO A 240 -14.72 -1.46 -12.74
CA PRO A 240 -14.60 -0.98 -14.11
C PRO A 240 -15.29 -1.99 -15.03
N ALA A 241 -16.16 -1.49 -15.90
CA ALA A 241 -16.76 -2.33 -16.92
C ALA A 241 -15.60 -3.02 -17.66
N THR A 242 -15.67 -4.34 -17.85
CA THR A 242 -14.71 -5.05 -18.69
C THR A 242 -14.83 -4.42 -20.07
N VAL A 243 -13.91 -3.51 -20.41
CA VAL A 243 -13.84 -2.94 -21.76
C VAL A 243 -13.53 -4.15 -22.64
N PRO A 244 -14.43 -4.55 -23.57
CA PRO A 244 -14.11 -5.60 -24.51
C PRO A 244 -12.83 -5.19 -25.23
N GLU A 245 -11.83 -6.07 -25.26
CA GLU A 245 -10.50 -5.73 -25.78
C GLU A 245 -10.63 -4.92 -27.08
N PRO A 246 -9.83 -3.85 -27.26
CA PRO A 246 -9.97 -2.98 -28.42
C PRO A 246 -9.99 -3.85 -29.68
N GLY A 247 -10.95 -3.59 -30.58
CA GLY A 247 -11.05 -4.26 -31.88
C GLY A 247 -9.74 -4.24 -32.69
N SER A 248 -8.72 -3.50 -32.24
CA SER A 248 -7.30 -3.61 -32.60
C SER A 248 -6.76 -5.04 -32.67
N MET A 249 -7.10 -5.95 -31.75
CA MET A 249 -6.64 -7.35 -31.82
C MET A 249 -7.34 -8.12 -32.94
N ALA A 250 -8.64 -7.87 -33.12
CA ALA A 250 -9.39 -8.41 -34.25
C ALA A 250 -8.88 -7.81 -35.59
N LEU A 251 -8.55 -6.52 -35.64
CA LEU A 251 -7.98 -5.85 -36.80
C LEU A 251 -6.56 -6.32 -37.11
N LEU A 252 -5.73 -6.57 -36.10
CA LEU A 252 -4.41 -7.16 -36.27
C LEU A 252 -4.52 -8.59 -36.83
N ALA A 253 -5.43 -9.40 -36.28
CA ALA A 253 -5.70 -10.74 -36.79
C ALA A 253 -6.21 -10.71 -38.23
N LEU A 254 -7.21 -9.86 -38.53
CA LEU A 254 -7.74 -9.67 -39.89
C LEU A 254 -6.68 -9.15 -40.86
N GLY A 255 -5.82 -8.22 -40.42
CA GLY A 255 -4.69 -7.73 -41.19
C GLY A 255 -3.69 -8.84 -41.51
N ALA A 256 -3.31 -9.66 -40.53
CA ALA A 256 -2.42 -10.79 -40.72
C ALA A 256 -3.00 -11.83 -41.70
N PHE A 257 -4.29 -12.17 -41.57
CA PHE A 257 -4.97 -13.07 -42.51
C PHE A 257 -5.05 -12.47 -43.93
N GLY A 258 -5.31 -11.17 -44.05
CA GLY A 258 -5.29 -10.45 -45.32
C GLY A 258 -3.92 -10.50 -46.02
N PHE A 259 -2.82 -10.32 -45.27
CA PHE A 259 -1.46 -10.43 -45.80
C PHE A 259 -1.12 -11.84 -46.27
N VAL A 260 -1.51 -12.88 -45.52
CA VAL A 260 -1.29 -14.28 -45.92
C VAL A 260 -2.07 -14.63 -47.18
N ALA A 261 -3.34 -14.19 -47.28
CA ALA A 261 -4.16 -14.39 -48.46
C ALA A 261 -3.59 -13.66 -49.70
N ALA A 262 -3.12 -12.42 -49.54
CA ALA A 262 -2.49 -11.66 -50.60
C ALA A 262 -1.16 -12.29 -51.07
N ARG A 263 -0.37 -12.85 -50.15
CA ARG A 263 0.89 -13.54 -50.48
C ARG A 263 0.65 -14.82 -51.28
N ARG A 264 -0.37 -15.60 -50.94
CA ARG A 264 -0.73 -16.83 -51.68
C ARG A 264 -1.17 -16.53 -53.12
N ARG A 265 -1.85 -15.41 -53.36
CA ARG A 265 -2.25 -15.00 -54.72
C ARG A 265 -1.10 -14.57 -55.64
N LYS A 266 0.07 -14.23 -55.09
CA LYS A 266 1.25 -13.87 -55.90
C LYS A 266 2.16 -15.06 -56.23
N GLN A 267 1.88 -16.24 -55.68
CA GLN A 267 2.67 -17.46 -55.91
C GLN A 267 1.99 -18.47 -56.84
N MET A 268 0.79 -18.12 -57.35
CA MET A 268 0.12 -18.80 -58.46
C MET A 268 0.23 -17.93 -59.70
#